data_AF-A0AAV4LNT2-F1
#
_entry.id   AF-A0AAV4LNT2-F1
#
_cell.length_a   1.000
_cell.length_b   1.000
_cell.length_c   1.000
_cell.angle_alpha   90.00
_cell.angle_beta   90.00
_cell.angle_gamma   90.00
#
_symmetry.space_group_name_H-M   'P 1'
#
loop_
_entity.id
_entity.type
_entity.pdbx_description
1 polymer ?
#
loop_
_entity_poly.entity_id
_entity_poly.type
_entity_poly.pdbx_seq_one_letter_code
_entity_poly.pdbx_strand_id
1 'polypeptide(L)'
;MLTPQEEAKLINLQDRNLQWMSSKKNHKKCGKYLDVEHLASKCDRLLHTDYVRRHNEVARRIHRTLAKELGVKNIKKVERYKIDDRKFTKNGWISYDMSIHTEKKVQFNRPDIIVADKQEPHHHS
;
A
#
# COMPACT_ATOMS: atom_id res chain seq x y z
N MET A 1 -0.36 27.71 -17.72
CA MET A 1 0.40 28.63 -16.85
C MET A 1 -0.56 29.16 -15.81
N LEU A 2 -0.14 29.23 -14.55
CA LEU A 2 -0.99 29.78 -13.49
C LEU A 2 -1.08 31.30 -13.66
N THR A 3 -2.22 31.86 -13.29
CA THR A 3 -2.36 33.32 -13.20
C THR A 3 -1.55 33.84 -12.01
N PRO A 4 -1.10 35.11 -12.02
CA PRO A 4 -0.41 35.72 -10.88
C PRO A 4 -1.22 35.63 -9.56
N GLN A 5 -2.55 35.63 -9.66
CA GLN A 5 -3.46 35.51 -8.52
C GLN A 5 -3.48 34.08 -7.94
N GLU A 6 -3.37 33.05 -8.79
CA GLU A 6 -3.28 31.65 -8.36
C GLU A 6 -1.91 31.36 -7.73
N GLU A 7 -0.83 31.88 -8.32
CA GLU A 7 0.52 31.76 -7.77
C GLU A 7 0.61 32.42 -6.38
N ALA A 8 0.06 33.62 -6.23
CA ALA A 8 0.01 34.31 -4.93
C ALA A 8 -0.76 33.50 -3.86
N LYS A 9 -1.83 32.79 -4.23
CA LYS A 9 -2.56 31.90 -3.30
C LYS A 9 -1.72 30.70 -2.87
N LEU A 10 -0.96 30.10 -3.81
CA LEU A 10 -0.08 28.97 -3.52
C LEU A 10 1.08 29.38 -2.60
N ILE A 11 1.69 30.55 -2.84
CA ILE A 11 2.76 31.09 -1.99
C ILE A 11 2.24 31.33 -0.57
N ASN A 12 1.08 31.98 -0.41
CA ASN A 12 0.47 32.19 0.91
C ASN A 12 0.19 30.88 1.65
N LEU A 13 -0.22 29.84 0.94
CA LEU A 13 -0.41 28.51 1.52
C LEU A 13 0.92 27.88 1.96
N GLN A 14 1.97 28.02 1.17
CA GLN A 14 3.31 27.54 1.52
C GLN A 14 3.87 28.28 2.73
N ASP A 15 3.78 29.61 2.77
CA ASP A 15 4.26 30.43 3.89
C ASP A 15 3.54 30.09 5.20
N ARG A 16 2.21 29.94 5.14
CA ARG A 16 1.43 29.48 6.30
C ARG A 16 1.87 28.10 6.77
N ASN A 17 2.14 27.17 5.85
CA ASN A 17 2.62 25.84 6.19
C ASN A 17 4.02 25.88 6.81
N LEU A 18 4.93 26.73 6.29
CA LEU A 18 6.27 26.95 6.84
C LEU A 18 6.22 27.53 8.26
N GLN A 19 5.38 28.54 8.50
CA GLN A 19 5.19 29.13 9.84
C GLN A 19 4.61 28.13 10.84
N TRP A 20 3.61 27.33 10.42
CA TRP A 20 3.03 26.29 11.26
C TRP A 20 4.04 25.19 11.63
N MET A 21 4.93 24.84 10.70
CA MET A 21 6.03 23.90 10.97
C MET A 21 7.07 24.50 11.93
N SER A 22 7.43 25.77 11.77
CA SER A 22 8.39 26.47 12.64
C SER A 22 7.93 26.60 14.10
N SER A 23 6.61 26.60 14.34
CA SER A 23 6.02 26.73 15.68
C SER A 23 6.27 25.52 16.60
N LYS A 24 6.67 24.37 16.06
CA LYS A 24 6.93 23.16 16.85
C LYS A 24 8.31 22.62 16.55
N LYS A 25 9.19 22.63 17.54
CA LYS A 25 10.55 22.09 17.38
C LYS A 25 10.57 20.56 17.21
N ASN A 26 9.58 19.85 17.75
CA ASN A 26 9.54 18.39 17.76
C ASN A 26 8.21 17.83 17.23
N HIS A 27 8.29 16.71 16.50
CA HIS A 27 7.14 15.97 16.01
C HIS A 27 6.38 15.32 17.16
N LYS A 28 5.08 15.60 17.27
CA LYS A 28 4.21 15.09 18.35
C LYS A 28 4.21 13.57 18.50
N LYS A 29 4.20 12.81 17.39
CA LYS A 29 4.19 11.35 17.52
C LYS A 29 5.56 10.85 17.95
N CYS A 30 6.67 11.21 17.30
CA CYS A 30 7.95 10.52 17.53
C CYS A 30 9.01 11.29 18.33
N GLY A 31 8.77 12.56 18.68
CA GLY A 31 9.68 13.39 19.49
C GLY A 31 10.94 13.92 18.77
N LYS A 32 11.22 13.50 17.53
CA LYS A 32 12.34 14.01 16.70
C LYS A 32 12.05 15.42 16.19
N TYR A 33 13.08 16.12 15.70
CA TYR A 33 12.94 17.45 15.08
C TYR A 33 11.86 17.46 14.01
N LEU A 34 11.01 18.48 14.01
CA LEU A 34 9.91 18.60 13.06
C LEU A 34 10.36 19.41 11.84
N ASP A 35 10.61 18.70 10.74
CA ASP A 35 10.77 19.30 9.42
C ASP A 35 9.94 18.54 8.37
N VAL A 36 9.91 19.09 7.15
CA VAL A 36 9.17 18.51 6.02
C VAL A 36 9.69 17.11 5.70
N GLU A 37 11.01 16.93 5.70
CA GLU A 37 11.67 15.69 5.32
C GLU A 37 11.35 14.56 6.31
N HIS A 38 11.27 14.90 7.60
CA HIS A 38 10.90 14.01 8.67
C HIS A 38 9.45 13.56 8.57
N LEU A 39 8.52 14.49 8.33
CA LEU A 39 7.11 14.15 8.12
C LEU A 39 6.90 13.32 6.84
N ALA A 40 7.64 13.62 5.78
CA ALA A 40 7.51 12.94 4.49
C ALA A 40 8.11 11.53 4.51
N SER A 41 9.30 11.37 5.11
CA SER A 41 10.14 10.18 4.85
C SER A 41 10.83 9.59 6.09
N LYS A 42 11.12 10.37 7.15
CA LYS A 42 12.00 9.90 8.25
C LYS A 42 11.29 9.56 9.56
N CYS A 43 9.98 9.80 9.66
CA CYS A 43 9.27 9.51 10.89
C CYS A 43 8.89 8.03 11.01
N ASP A 44 9.67 7.27 11.77
CA ASP A 44 9.43 5.85 12.05
C ASP A 44 8.02 5.56 12.58
N ARG A 45 7.47 6.43 13.44
CA ARG A 45 6.09 6.25 13.92
C ARG A 45 5.03 6.43 12.83
N LEU A 46 5.24 7.31 11.86
CA LEU A 46 4.32 7.49 10.72
C LEU A 46 4.50 6.35 9.72
N LEU A 47 5.74 5.91 9.49
CA LEU A 47 6.03 4.73 8.67
C LEU A 47 5.35 3.48 9.25
N HIS A 48 5.60 3.19 10.52
CA HIS A 48 5.03 2.01 11.17
C HIS A 48 3.50 2.03 11.26
N THR A 49 2.88 3.21 11.38
CA THR A 49 1.41 3.30 11.54
C THR A 49 0.71 3.61 10.22
N ASP A 50 0.95 4.79 9.66
CA ASP A 50 0.21 5.31 8.52
C ASP A 50 0.67 4.69 7.19
N TYR A 51 1.94 4.32 7.03
CA TYR A 51 2.39 3.57 5.86
C TYR A 51 1.93 2.10 5.91
N VAL A 52 2.16 1.37 7.01
CA VAL A 52 1.71 -0.02 7.14
C VAL A 52 0.18 -0.15 6.97
N ARG A 53 -0.60 0.78 7.55
CA ARG A 53 -2.07 0.79 7.36
C ARG A 53 -2.45 0.91 5.88
N ARG A 54 -1.84 1.87 5.16
CA ARG A 54 -2.10 2.09 3.72
C ARG A 54 -1.66 0.90 2.88
N HIS A 55 -0.48 0.34 3.17
CA HIS A 55 0.03 -0.86 2.52
C HIS A 55 -0.97 -2.02 2.66
N ASN A 56 -1.41 -2.31 3.89
CA ASN A 56 -2.38 -3.37 4.15
C ASN A 56 -3.75 -3.12 3.49
N GLU A 57 -4.17 -1.86 3.36
CA GLU A 57 -5.40 -1.51 2.66
C GLU A 57 -5.31 -1.74 1.15
N VAL A 58 -4.20 -1.34 0.53
CA VAL A 58 -3.94 -1.57 -0.90
C VAL A 58 -3.83 -3.07 -1.17
N ALA A 59 -3.03 -3.79 -0.39
CA ALA A 59 -2.90 -5.25 -0.48
C ALA A 59 -4.25 -5.96 -0.39
N ARG A 60 -5.10 -5.57 0.58
CA ARG A 60 -6.45 -6.14 0.75
C ARG A 60 -7.32 -5.90 -0.47
N ARG A 61 -7.24 -4.72 -1.08
CA ARG A 61 -8.04 -4.38 -2.27
C ARG A 61 -7.58 -5.18 -3.48
N ILE A 62 -6.28 -5.29 -3.71
CA ILE A 62 -5.69 -6.08 -4.80
C ILE A 62 -6.03 -7.56 -4.63
N HIS A 63 -5.75 -8.12 -3.45
CA HIS A 63 -6.02 -9.53 -3.13
C HIS A 63 -7.50 -9.88 -3.32
N ARG A 64 -8.43 -8.98 -2.93
CA ARG A 64 -9.86 -9.17 -3.16
C ARG A 64 -10.20 -9.22 -4.65
N THR A 65 -9.65 -8.31 -5.45
CA THR A 65 -9.91 -8.29 -6.91
C THR A 65 -9.44 -9.58 -7.56
N LEU A 66 -8.20 -9.98 -7.28
CA LEU A 66 -7.61 -11.22 -7.81
C LEU A 66 -8.39 -12.47 -7.36
N ALA A 67 -8.79 -12.53 -6.09
CA ALA A 67 -9.62 -13.64 -5.61
C ALA A 67 -10.98 -13.72 -6.33
N LYS A 68 -11.54 -12.58 -6.77
CA LYS A 68 -12.78 -12.55 -7.56
C LYS A 68 -12.53 -13.10 -8.97
N GLU A 69 -11.43 -12.72 -9.61
CA GLU A 69 -11.01 -13.20 -10.95
C GLU A 69 -10.74 -14.71 -10.95
N LEU A 70 -10.13 -15.22 -9.88
CA LEU A 70 -9.91 -16.66 -9.65
C LEU A 70 -11.20 -17.45 -9.33
N GLY A 71 -12.37 -16.81 -9.32
CA GLY A 71 -13.67 -17.47 -9.22
C GLY A 71 -14.22 -17.65 -7.80
N VAL A 72 -13.76 -16.87 -6.81
CA VAL A 72 -14.40 -16.86 -5.48
C VAL A 72 -15.79 -16.20 -5.58
N LYS A 73 -16.82 -17.00 -5.33
CA LYS A 73 -18.22 -16.51 -5.25
C LYS A 73 -18.46 -15.76 -3.94
N ASN A 74 -19.39 -14.80 -3.96
CA ASN A 74 -19.84 -14.04 -2.78
C ASN A 74 -18.72 -13.32 -2.00
N ILE A 75 -17.80 -12.68 -2.74
CA ILE A 75 -16.72 -11.91 -2.12
C ILE A 75 -17.27 -10.72 -1.31
N LYS A 76 -16.88 -10.64 -0.03
CA LYS A 76 -17.25 -9.56 0.90
C LYS A 76 -16.82 -8.19 0.37
N LYS A 77 -17.45 -7.10 0.83
CA LYS A 77 -16.95 -5.73 0.60
C LYS A 77 -15.53 -5.57 1.16
N VAL A 78 -14.74 -4.66 0.61
CA VAL A 78 -13.33 -4.43 0.98
C VAL A 78 -13.15 -4.26 2.49
N GLU A 79 -14.03 -3.50 3.15
CA GLU A 79 -14.02 -3.26 4.61
C GLU A 79 -14.10 -4.53 5.46
N ARG A 80 -14.81 -5.55 4.97
CA ARG A 80 -15.05 -6.83 5.67
C ARG A 80 -14.21 -7.98 5.10
N TYR A 81 -13.39 -7.69 4.10
CA TYR A 81 -12.55 -8.68 3.43
C TYR A 81 -11.31 -8.93 4.30
N LYS A 82 -11.17 -10.17 4.78
CA LYS A 82 -9.94 -10.62 5.44
C LYS A 82 -9.09 -11.32 4.40
N ILE A 83 -7.80 -10.98 4.40
CA ILE A 83 -6.79 -11.71 3.65
C ILE A 83 -6.53 -13.01 4.41
N ASP A 84 -6.57 -14.14 3.70
CA ASP A 84 -6.21 -15.45 4.22
C ASP A 84 -4.77 -15.74 3.77
N ASP A 85 -3.99 -16.47 4.58
CA ASP A 85 -2.61 -16.82 4.24
C ASP A 85 -2.53 -17.53 2.88
N ARG A 86 -3.42 -18.50 2.64
CA ARG A 86 -3.60 -19.13 1.33
C ARG A 86 -5.07 -19.50 1.11
N LYS A 87 -5.60 -19.10 -0.04
CA LYS A 87 -6.98 -19.35 -0.45
C LYS A 87 -7.03 -20.11 -1.77
N PHE A 88 -7.58 -21.31 -1.73
CA PHE A 88 -7.82 -22.12 -2.93
C PHE A 88 -9.18 -21.76 -3.55
N THR A 89 -9.22 -21.73 -4.87
CA THR A 89 -10.40 -21.43 -5.67
C THR A 89 -10.59 -22.50 -6.75
N LYS A 90 -11.69 -22.40 -7.50
CA LYS A 90 -11.92 -23.30 -8.64
C LYS A 90 -10.82 -23.16 -9.70
N ASN A 91 -10.38 -21.94 -9.95
CA ASN A 91 -9.48 -21.62 -11.06
C ASN A 91 -8.02 -21.48 -10.62
N GLY A 92 -7.68 -21.73 -9.35
CA GLY A 92 -6.34 -21.44 -8.88
C GLY A 92 -6.20 -21.34 -7.37
N TRP A 93 -5.19 -20.60 -6.94
CA TRP A 93 -5.04 -20.19 -5.55
C TRP A 93 -4.33 -18.83 -5.45
N ILE A 94 -4.59 -18.14 -4.35
CA ILE A 94 -3.95 -16.87 -4.01
C ILE A 94 -3.41 -16.95 -2.57
N SER A 95 -2.24 -16.37 -2.31
CA SER A 95 -1.68 -16.23 -0.97
C SER A 95 -1.10 -14.84 -0.74
N TYR A 96 -0.94 -14.45 0.52
CA TYR A 96 -0.36 -13.18 0.93
C TYR A 96 0.81 -13.38 1.90
N ASP A 97 1.90 -12.65 1.69
CA ASP A 97 3.10 -12.63 2.54
C ASP A 97 3.63 -14.04 2.87
N MET A 98 3.63 -14.93 1.86
CA MET A 98 4.09 -16.31 1.99
C MET A 98 5.36 -16.54 1.18
N SER A 99 6.27 -17.36 1.72
CA SER A 99 7.43 -17.81 0.95
C SER A 99 7.03 -18.86 -0.09
N ILE A 100 7.60 -18.73 -1.29
CA ILE A 100 7.49 -19.73 -2.36
C ILE A 100 8.61 -20.75 -2.15
N HIS A 101 8.22 -22.02 -2.14
CA HIS A 101 9.16 -23.13 -2.17
C HIS A 101 9.36 -23.57 -3.62
N THR A 102 10.58 -23.50 -4.11
CA THR A 102 10.99 -23.92 -5.46
C THR A 102 12.22 -24.80 -5.35
N GLU A 103 12.41 -25.69 -6.34
CA GLU A 103 13.56 -26.61 -6.36
C GLU A 103 14.91 -25.87 -6.35
N LYS A 104 14.97 -24.70 -7.00
CA LYS A 104 16.13 -23.80 -6.97
C LYS A 104 15.95 -22.73 -5.91
N LYS A 105 17.04 -22.35 -5.23
CA LYS A 105 17.03 -21.24 -4.26
C LYS A 105 16.86 -19.91 -4.99
N VAL A 106 15.69 -19.30 -4.86
CA VAL A 106 15.40 -17.96 -5.37
C VAL A 106 15.70 -16.94 -4.28
N GLN A 107 16.47 -15.90 -4.59
CA GLN A 107 16.65 -14.76 -3.69
C GLN A 107 15.33 -13.96 -3.64
N PHE A 108 14.94 -13.48 -2.45
CA PHE A 108 13.67 -12.76 -2.23
C PHE A 108 12.41 -13.59 -2.52
N ASN A 109 12.36 -14.83 -2.01
CA ASN A 109 11.27 -15.78 -2.27
C ASN A 109 9.96 -15.51 -1.50
N ARG A 110 9.81 -14.37 -0.83
CA ARG A 110 8.61 -13.99 -0.05
C ARG A 110 7.98 -12.72 -0.65
N PRO A 111 7.22 -12.84 -1.75
CA PRO A 111 6.49 -11.72 -2.33
C PRO A 111 5.25 -11.37 -1.50
N ASP A 112 4.72 -10.16 -1.66
CA ASP A 112 3.52 -9.70 -0.96
C ASP A 112 2.28 -10.50 -1.36
N ILE A 113 2.06 -10.76 -2.65
CA ILE A 113 0.90 -11.53 -3.16
C ILE A 113 1.40 -12.56 -4.16
N ILE A 114 0.89 -13.79 -4.07
CA ILE A 114 1.13 -14.86 -5.04
C ILE A 114 -0.20 -15.28 -5.61
N VAL A 115 -0.28 -15.37 -6.93
CA VAL A 115 -1.42 -15.90 -7.66
C VAL A 115 -0.94 -17.06 -8.52
N ALA A 116 -1.60 -18.20 -8.38
CA ALA A 116 -1.42 -19.33 -9.28
C ALA A 116 -2.74 -19.58 -9.99
N ASP A 117 -2.76 -19.32 -11.29
CA ASP A 117 -3.88 -19.63 -12.16
C ASP A 117 -3.73 -21.06 -12.69
N LYS A 118 -4.82 -21.82 -12.66
CA LYS A 118 -4.93 -23.18 -13.20
C LYS A 118 -5.65 -23.21 -14.55
N GLN A 119 -6.12 -22.07 -15.05
CA GLN A 119 -6.65 -22.00 -16.41
C GLN A 119 -5.52 -22.32 -17.40
N GLU A 120 -5.87 -23.07 -18.45
CA GLU A 120 -4.92 -23.35 -19.53
C GLU A 120 -4.45 -22.02 -20.13
N PRO A 121 -3.16 -21.90 -20.52
CA PRO A 121 -2.66 -20.68 -21.13
C PRO A 121 -3.53 -20.37 -22.34
N HIS A 122 -4.15 -19.18 -22.34
CA HIS A 122 -4.85 -18.67 -23.51
C HIS A 122 -3.85 -18.61 -24.67
N HIS A 123 -3.85 -19.63 -25.52
CA HIS A 123 -3.33 -19.51 -26.87
C HIS A 123 -4.09 -18.34 -27.50
N HIS A 124 -3.41 -17.21 -27.62
CA HIS A 124 -3.93 -16.07 -28.37
C HIS A 124 -3.99 -16.53 -29.84
N SER A 125 -5.21 -16.84 -30.29
CA SER A 125 -5.54 -16.97 -31.72
C SER A 125 -5.85 -15.60 -32.31
#